data_AF-F4QPR0-F1
#
_entry.id   AF-F4QPR0-F1
#
_cell.length_a   1.000
_cell.length_b   1.000
_cell.length_c   1.000
_cell.angle_alpha   90.00
_cell.angle_beta   90.00
_cell.angle_gamma   90.00
#
_symmetry.space_group_name_H-M   'P 1'
#
loop_
_entity.id
_entity.type
_entity.pdbx_description
1 polymer ?
#
loop_
_entity_poly.entity_id
_entity_poly.type
_entity_poly.pdbx_seq_one_letter_code
_entity_poly.pdbx_strand_id
1 'polypeptide(L)' 'MGDVDFDGAKERALAITPVPKGVGPMTIACLLNNTVKAFCLQNGLAIPGGV' A
#
# COMPACT_ATOMS: atom_id res chain seq x y z
N MET A 1 17.73 1.30 -3.58
CA MET A 1 17.68 0.61 -4.88
C MET A 1 16.56 -0.42 -4.80
N GLY A 2 15.74 -0.58 -5.85
CA GLY A 2 14.65 -1.57 -5.92
C GLY A 2 14.88 -2.56 -7.06
N ASP A 3 13.89 -3.40 -7.36
CA ASP A 3 14.04 -4.52 -8.31
C ASP A 3 13.98 -4.12 -9.79
N VAL A 4 13.51 -2.90 -10.08
CA VAL A 4 13.28 -2.40 -11.45
C VAL A 4 14.31 -1.34 -11.81
N ASP A 5 14.84 -1.40 -13.04
CA ASP A 5 15.56 -0.29 -13.66
C ASP A 5 14.59 0.87 -13.94
N PHE A 6 14.62 1.86 -13.05
CA PHE A 6 13.66 2.96 -13.07
C PHE A 6 13.82 3.84 -14.31
N ASP A 7 15.05 4.09 -14.74
CA ASP A 7 15.33 5.02 -15.84
C ASP A 7 14.85 4.45 -17.18
N GLY A 8 15.15 3.18 -17.46
CA GLY A 8 14.67 2.49 -18.66
C GLY A 8 13.15 2.22 -18.64
N ALA A 9 12.55 2.00 -17.47
CA ALA A 9 11.12 1.74 -17.34
C ALA A 9 10.25 3.01 -17.46
N LYS A 10 10.76 4.16 -17.00
CA LYS A 10 10.04 5.45 -16.98
C LYS A 10 9.65 5.93 -18.39
N GLU A 11 10.39 5.56 -19.43
CA GLU A 11 10.10 5.97 -20.81
C GLU A 11 8.88 5.28 -21.42
N ARG A 12 8.49 4.10 -20.89
CA ARG A 12 7.41 3.27 -21.45
C ARG A 12 6.20 3.13 -20.54
N ALA A 13 6.38 3.25 -19.22
CA ALA A 13 5.30 3.06 -18.26
C ALA A 13 4.37 4.30 -18.18
N LEU A 14 3.05 4.08 -18.14
CA LEU A 14 2.07 5.15 -17.90
C LEU A 14 2.17 5.73 -16.47
N ALA A 15 2.51 4.90 -15.50
CA ALA A 15 2.76 5.27 -14.12
C ALA A 15 3.82 4.34 -13.51
N ILE A 16 4.66 4.88 -12.63
CA ILE A 16 5.73 4.14 -11.96
C ILE A 16 5.87 4.61 -10.51
N THR A 17 5.97 3.67 -9.57
CA THR A 17 6.19 3.98 -8.15
C THR A 17 7.69 4.07 -7.87
N PRO A 18 8.23 5.24 -7.50
CA PRO A 18 9.67 5.38 -7.25
C PRO A 18 10.10 4.64 -5.98
N VAL A 19 11.36 4.21 -5.97
CA VAL A 19 12.02 3.66 -4.78
C VAL A 19 13.22 4.55 -4.47
N PRO A 20 13.33 5.13 -3.25
CA PRO A 20 12.46 4.94 -2.08
C PRO A 20 11.13 5.71 -2.16
N LYS A 21 10.23 5.45 -1.21
CA LYS A 21 8.92 6.12 -0.97
C LYS A 21 7.72 5.68 -1.83
N GLY A 22 7.82 4.59 -2.58
CA GLY A 22 6.68 3.99 -3.29
C GLY A 22 5.87 3.03 -2.40
N VAL A 23 6.15 1.73 -2.52
CA VAL A 23 5.33 0.67 -1.92
C VAL A 23 5.46 0.53 -0.40
N GLY A 24 6.61 0.89 0.19
CA GLY A 24 6.89 0.70 1.61
C GLY A 24 5.85 1.32 2.56
N PRO A 25 5.55 2.63 2.44
CA PRO A 25 4.50 3.26 3.24
C PRO A 25 3.11 2.65 3.04
N MET A 26 2.77 2.23 1.81
CA MET A 26 1.49 1.58 1.52
C MET A 26 1.40 0.19 2.16
N THR A 27 2.49 -0.58 2.22
CA THR A 27 2.51 -1.87 2.92
C THR A 27 2.17 -1.71 4.40
N ILE A 28 2.76 -0.72 5.07
CA ILE A 28 2.48 -0.42 6.47
C ILE A 28 1.01 0.01 6.64
N ALA A 29 0.53 0.92 5.80
CA ALA A 29 -0.85 1.39 5.85
C ALA A 29 -1.86 0.25 5.65
N CYS A 30 -1.65 -0.61 4.64
CA CYS A 30 -2.50 -1.76 4.37
C CYS A 30 -2.50 -2.77 5.52
N LEU A 31 -1.34 -3.03 6.14
CA LEU A 31 -1.26 -3.92 7.31
C LEU A 31 -2.09 -3.37 8.47
N LEU A 32 -1.96 -2.08 8.78
CA LEU A 32 -2.72 -1.44 9.86
C LEU A 32 -4.22 -1.43 9.54
N ASN A 33 -4.60 -1.10 8.32
CA ASN A 33 -6.00 -1.12 7.89
C ASN A 33 -6.62 -2.51 8.03
N ASN A 34 -5.89 -3.55 7.60
CA ASN A 34 -6.35 -4.94 7.72
C ASN A 34 -6.46 -5.36 9.19
N THR A 35 -5.52 -4.92 10.04
CA THR A 35 -5.55 -5.19 11.49
C THR A 35 -6.78 -4.55 12.14
N VAL A 36 -7.06 -3.28 11.84
CA VAL A 36 -8.24 -2.57 12.35
C VAL A 36 -9.53 -3.24 11.85
N LYS A 37 -9.60 -3.59 10.56
CA LYS A 37 -10.75 -4.28 9.99
C LYS A 37 -11.00 -5.63 10.66
N ALA A 38 -9.96 -6.43 10.87
CA ALA A 38 -10.07 -7.71 11.57
C ALA A 38 -10.56 -7.55 13.02
N PHE A 39 -10.02 -6.57 13.74
CA PHE A 39 -10.47 -6.26 15.11
C PHE A 39 -11.95 -5.86 15.15
N CYS A 40 -12.39 -4.97 14.26
CA CYS A 40 -13.78 -4.55 14.19
C CYS A 40 -14.72 -5.73 13.91
N LEU A 41 -14.38 -6.57 12.92
CA LEU A 41 -15.18 -7.75 12.56
C LEU A 41 -15.30 -8.75 13.71
N GLN A 42 -14.21 -9.00 14.44
CA GLN A 42 -14.21 -9.93 15.59
C GLN A 42 -15.05 -9.43 16.77
N ASN A 43 -15.22 -8.12 16.90
CA ASN A 43 -15.92 -7.49 18.03
C ASN A 43 -17.29 -6.92 17.64
N GLY A 44 -17.78 -7.17 16.41
CA GLY A 44 -19.05 -6.65 15.93
C GLY A 44 -19.11 -5.12 15.84
N LEU A 45 -17.97 -4.46 15.65
CA LEU A 45 -17.85 -3.01 15.54
C LEU A 45 -17.92 -2.57 14.07
N ALA A 46 -18.40 -1.35 13.82
CA ALA A 46 -18.34 -0.74 12.50
C ALA A 46 -16.89 -0.48 12.07
N ILE A 47 -16.57 -0.71 10.79
CA ILE A 47 -15.24 -0.47 10.23
C ILE A 47 -15.08 1.04 9.94
N PRO A 48 -14.07 1.71 10.53
CA PRO A 48 -13.81 3.12 10.26
C PRO A 48 -13.44 3.37 8.79
N GLY A 49 -13.93 4.46 8.21
CA GLY A 49 -13.57 4.88 6.84
C GLY A 49 -14.28 4.16 5.70
N GLY A 50 -15.16 3.18 6.00
CA GLY A 50 -16.05 2.55 5.02
C GLY A 50 -15.31 1.78 3.92
N VAL A 51 -15.07 0.49 4.15
CA VAL A 51 -14.78 -0.51 3.10
C VAL A 51 -15.45 -1.83 3.39
#